data_AF-A0A429FMG2-F1
#
_entry.id   AF-A0A429FMG2-F1
#
_cell.length_a   1.000
_cell.length_b   1.000
_cell.length_c   1.000
_cell.angle_alpha   90.00
_cell.angle_beta   90.00
_cell.angle_gamma   90.00
#
_symmetry.space_group_name_H-M   'P 1'
#
loop_
_entity.id
_entity.type
_entity.pdbx_description
1 polymer ?
#
loop_
_entity_poly.entity_id
_entity_poly.type
_entity_poly.pdbx_seq_one_letter_code
_entity_poly.pdbx_strand_id
1 'polypeptide(L)'
;MSSPGAKTYAKPDTGFAWLRMFGAILVVFEHCFPIIEPTRITSLPPSWNISLGYFALMAFFAMSGYQIADSWRRDSSWWRYLLKRVLRIWPPLLFVVMVTAFVIGPLVTVLSPHEYWGNPGTWGYVVNNAMLYPLQHLLPGVFTENPYPYSANGSIWTLPMETTGYLIVLVVGLVGGLARGRIVLFPLLLAFMVADGFIGASVGFHGDAGSLFSVPLGSMVAFLVAFVAGMLMHAYRDLIPLRPAVAYALVALYLVANFTPPIEPATRFILPIAAGYGAITWAYHWPRRLDGYDQWVYPSYGMYVWGMPVQQLYTLAGVRDSYLLIVLAVPTAYVCGVVSWRLIERPTQKLRIYLRVPDEPRSGTGRPASNPDTEITQVIPAVPPPPRRPAPQVARFGPRPGAPVPPLAHGREHRN
;
A
#
# COMPACT_ATOMS: atom_id res chain seq x y z
N MET A 1 -10.95 -32.02 11.86
CA MET A 1 -10.38 -31.57 13.16
C MET A 1 -9.31 -30.52 12.88
N SER A 2 -9.66 -29.25 13.02
CA SER A 2 -8.72 -28.12 12.89
C SER A 2 -7.82 -28.07 14.12
N SER A 3 -6.51 -28.14 13.91
CA SER A 3 -5.49 -28.07 14.96
C SER A 3 -5.71 -26.84 15.87
N PRO A 4 -5.70 -26.98 17.21
CA PRO A 4 -5.75 -25.85 18.12
C PRO A 4 -4.49 -24.98 17.89
N GLY A 5 -4.67 -23.69 17.57
CA GLY A 5 -3.57 -22.72 17.46
C GLY A 5 -3.23 -22.22 16.06
N ALA A 6 -3.86 -22.72 14.99
CA ALA A 6 -3.65 -22.15 13.66
C ALA A 6 -4.40 -20.81 13.53
N LYS A 7 -3.66 -19.69 13.55
CA LYS A 7 -4.21 -18.35 13.22
C LYS A 7 -5.04 -18.42 11.94
N THR A 8 -6.30 -17.98 11.98
CA THR A 8 -7.24 -18.03 10.83
C THR A 8 -6.82 -17.14 9.66
N TYR A 9 -6.14 -16.03 9.97
CA TYR A 9 -5.72 -15.00 9.00
C TYR A 9 -4.21 -14.82 8.99
N ALA A 10 -3.70 -14.20 7.91
CA ALA A 10 -2.30 -13.79 7.81
C ALA A 10 -1.95 -12.71 8.85
N LYS A 11 -0.66 -12.38 8.97
CA LYS A 11 -0.23 -11.25 9.80
C LYS A 11 -0.85 -9.94 9.25
N PRO A 12 -1.30 -9.01 10.12
CA PRO A 12 -1.87 -7.75 9.66
C PRO A 12 -0.93 -6.96 8.73
N ASP A 13 0.38 -6.98 9.00
CA ASP A 13 1.38 -6.30 8.17
C ASP A 13 1.36 -6.77 6.71
N THR A 14 1.14 -8.06 6.46
CA THR A 14 0.94 -8.64 5.12
C THR A 14 -0.32 -8.08 4.49
N GLY A 15 -1.45 -8.09 5.21
CA GLY A 15 -2.71 -7.52 4.71
C GLY A 15 -2.59 -6.04 4.34
N PHE A 16 -1.94 -5.24 5.20
CA PHE A 16 -1.64 -3.84 4.90
C PHE A 16 -0.73 -3.70 3.68
N ALA A 17 0.27 -4.56 3.48
CA ALA A 17 1.15 -4.49 2.31
C ALA A 17 0.37 -4.77 1.01
N TRP A 18 -0.49 -5.79 1.01
CA TRP A 18 -1.36 -6.11 -0.12
C TRP A 18 -2.33 -4.99 -0.45
N LEU A 19 -3.03 -4.45 0.55
CA LEU A 19 -3.97 -3.35 0.33
C LEU A 19 -3.28 -2.10 -0.21
N ARG A 20 -2.04 -1.82 0.21
CA ARG A 20 -1.24 -0.75 -0.38
C ARG A 20 -0.87 -1.02 -1.83
N MET A 21 -0.55 -2.26 -2.21
CA MET A 21 -0.32 -2.58 -3.62
C MET A 21 -1.60 -2.43 -4.45
N PHE A 22 -2.74 -2.93 -3.98
CA PHE A 22 -4.02 -2.75 -4.68
C PHE A 22 -4.40 -1.28 -4.82
N GLY A 23 -4.20 -0.49 -3.77
CA GLY A 23 -4.42 0.95 -3.84
C GLY A 23 -3.47 1.64 -4.84
N ALA A 24 -2.19 1.25 -4.90
CA ALA A 24 -1.24 1.81 -5.86
C ALA A 24 -1.65 1.47 -7.30
N ILE A 25 -2.03 0.22 -7.57
CA ILE A 25 -2.60 -0.22 -8.85
C ILE A 25 -3.82 0.63 -9.21
N LEU A 26 -4.74 0.83 -8.26
CA LEU A 26 -5.99 1.56 -8.50
C LEU A 26 -5.76 3.04 -8.78
N VAL A 27 -4.78 3.68 -8.11
CA VAL A 27 -4.40 5.06 -8.40
C VAL A 27 -3.77 5.17 -9.80
N VAL A 28 -2.84 4.28 -10.16
CA VAL A 28 -2.25 4.26 -11.51
C VAL A 28 -3.34 4.02 -12.56
N PHE A 29 -4.24 3.07 -12.32
CA PHE A 29 -5.40 2.81 -13.18
C PHE A 29 -6.23 4.09 -13.38
N GLU A 30 -6.60 4.77 -12.30
CA GLU A 30 -7.44 5.98 -12.35
C GLU A 30 -6.76 7.15 -13.05
N HIS A 31 -5.45 7.33 -12.90
CA HIS A 31 -4.72 8.38 -13.61
C HIS A 31 -4.77 8.24 -15.15
N CYS A 32 -5.00 7.04 -15.69
CA CYS A 32 -5.06 6.83 -17.14
C CYS A 32 -6.20 7.60 -17.83
N PHE A 33 -7.26 7.93 -17.09
CA PHE A 33 -8.42 8.67 -17.63
C PHE A 33 -8.13 10.16 -17.80
N PRO A 34 -7.80 10.94 -16.75
CA PRO A 34 -7.46 12.36 -16.89
C PRO A 34 -6.19 12.60 -17.72
N ILE A 35 -5.26 11.64 -17.79
CA ILE A 35 -4.06 11.79 -18.64
C ILE A 35 -4.40 11.77 -20.13
N ILE A 36 -5.37 10.95 -20.54
CA ILE A 36 -5.81 10.85 -21.92
C ILE A 36 -6.86 11.91 -22.25
N GLU A 37 -7.82 12.10 -21.34
CA GLU A 37 -8.95 13.02 -21.49
C GLU A 37 -9.07 13.88 -20.21
N PRO A 38 -8.42 15.06 -20.14
CA PRO A 38 -8.37 15.87 -18.92
C PRO A 38 -9.72 16.35 -18.38
N THR A 39 -10.77 16.31 -19.20
CA THR A 39 -12.15 16.58 -18.77
C THR A 39 -12.74 15.46 -17.93
N ARG A 40 -12.16 14.25 -17.97
CA ARG A 40 -12.55 13.10 -17.15
C ARG A 40 -11.68 13.01 -15.90
N ILE A 41 -12.32 13.09 -14.74
CA ILE A 41 -11.65 13.06 -13.44
C ILE A 41 -11.38 11.61 -12.97
N THR A 42 -12.17 10.65 -13.45
CA THR A 42 -12.14 9.25 -12.97
C THR A 42 -12.64 8.27 -14.05
N SER A 43 -12.39 6.98 -13.79
CA SER A 43 -12.86 5.86 -14.62
C SER A 43 -14.38 5.73 -14.69
N LEU A 44 -15.08 6.16 -13.65
CA LEU A 44 -16.54 6.07 -13.51
C LEU A 44 -17.25 7.26 -14.18
N PRO A 45 -18.55 7.13 -14.49
CA PRO A 45 -19.35 8.23 -15.04
C PRO A 45 -19.35 9.45 -14.12
N PRO A 46 -19.24 10.69 -14.65
CA PRO A 46 -19.28 11.90 -13.82
C PRO A 46 -20.53 12.02 -12.95
N SER A 47 -21.67 11.51 -13.45
CA SER A 47 -22.95 11.49 -12.72
C SER A 47 -22.94 10.64 -11.45
N TRP A 48 -21.94 9.77 -11.27
CA TRP A 48 -21.84 8.95 -10.07
C TRP A 48 -21.13 9.67 -8.92
N ASN A 49 -20.38 10.74 -9.17
CA ASN A 49 -19.57 11.44 -8.16
C ASN A 49 -18.67 10.50 -7.30
N ILE A 50 -18.21 9.39 -7.88
CA ILE A 50 -17.36 8.40 -7.20
C ILE A 50 -16.03 8.32 -7.95
N SER A 51 -14.92 8.35 -7.21
CA SER A 51 -13.59 8.01 -7.73
C SER A 51 -12.98 6.87 -6.93
N LEU A 52 -12.62 5.78 -7.62
CA LEU A 52 -11.99 4.63 -7.00
C LEU A 52 -10.59 4.98 -6.45
N GLY A 53 -9.90 5.89 -7.13
CA GLY A 53 -8.58 6.39 -6.73
C GLY A 53 -8.69 7.24 -5.48
N TYR A 54 -9.70 8.11 -5.40
CA TYR A 54 -9.98 8.89 -4.20
C TYR A 54 -10.37 7.99 -3.01
N PHE A 55 -11.18 6.96 -3.23
CA PHE A 55 -11.47 5.94 -2.21
C PHE A 55 -10.20 5.23 -1.73
N ALA A 56 -9.32 4.81 -2.64
CA ALA A 56 -8.04 4.20 -2.29
C ALA A 56 -7.17 5.16 -1.47
N LEU A 57 -7.06 6.43 -1.86
CA LEU A 57 -6.30 7.43 -1.10
C LEU A 57 -6.86 7.61 0.31
N MET A 58 -8.19 7.70 0.48
CA MET A 58 -8.81 7.75 1.81
C MET A 58 -8.45 6.52 2.67
N ALA A 59 -8.51 5.32 2.10
CA ALA A 59 -8.06 4.10 2.75
C ALA A 59 -6.56 4.15 3.11
N PHE A 60 -5.69 4.62 2.19
CA PHE A 60 -4.26 4.76 2.43
C PHE A 60 -3.96 5.69 3.60
N PHE A 61 -4.58 6.86 3.65
CA PHE A 61 -4.36 7.84 4.71
C PHE A 61 -4.85 7.30 6.06
N ALA A 62 -6.00 6.63 6.10
CA ALA A 62 -6.48 5.98 7.33
C ALA A 62 -5.58 4.83 7.79
N MET A 63 -5.12 3.96 6.88
CA MET A 63 -4.14 2.91 7.20
C MET A 63 -2.83 3.51 7.70
N SER A 64 -2.36 4.60 7.08
CA SER A 64 -1.16 5.33 7.49
C SER A 64 -1.32 5.88 8.90
N GLY A 65 -2.41 6.58 9.21
CA GLY A 65 -2.71 7.07 10.55
C GLY A 65 -2.73 5.96 11.61
N TYR A 66 -3.32 4.80 11.28
CA TYR A 66 -3.34 3.63 12.15
C TYR A 66 -1.92 3.12 12.46
N GLN A 67 -1.11 2.91 11.44
CA GLN A 67 0.21 2.28 11.57
C GLN A 67 1.28 3.24 12.09
N ILE A 68 1.15 4.53 11.82
CA ILE A 68 2.09 5.55 12.27
C ILE A 68 1.86 5.86 13.75
N ALA A 69 0.60 5.87 14.21
CA ALA A 69 0.27 5.92 15.63
C ALA A 69 0.81 4.69 16.39
N ASP A 70 0.67 3.50 15.81
CA ASP A 70 1.26 2.25 16.35
C ASP A 70 2.79 2.33 16.42
N SER A 71 3.41 2.82 15.35
CA SER A 71 4.86 2.99 15.31
C SER A 71 5.38 3.95 16.39
N TRP A 72 4.65 5.01 16.74
CA TRP A 72 5.04 5.90 17.85
C TRP A 72 4.87 5.18 19.19
N ARG A 73 3.74 4.52 19.43
CA ARG A 73 3.48 3.81 20.69
C ARG A 73 4.50 2.72 20.99
N ARG A 74 5.08 2.09 19.97
CA ARG A 74 6.15 1.08 20.11
C ARG A 74 7.54 1.68 20.35
N ASP A 75 7.80 2.91 19.89
CA ASP A 75 9.09 3.60 20.03
C ASP A 75 8.89 5.13 19.99
N SER A 76 8.75 5.74 21.17
CA SER A 76 8.42 7.17 21.34
C SER A 76 9.62 8.12 21.19
N SER A 77 10.73 7.67 20.60
CA SER A 77 11.88 8.55 20.31
C SER A 77 11.62 9.38 19.06
N TRP A 78 11.53 10.70 19.23
CA TRP A 78 11.23 11.63 18.15
C TRP A 78 12.22 11.53 16.97
N TRP A 79 13.52 11.36 17.24
CA TRP A 79 14.53 11.32 16.18
C TRP A 79 14.50 9.99 15.41
N ARG A 80 14.35 8.85 16.11
CA ARG A 80 14.16 7.53 15.46
C ARG A 80 12.89 7.51 14.66
N TYR A 81 11.84 8.12 15.22
CA TYR A 81 10.57 8.29 14.57
C TYR A 81 10.76 9.02 13.24
N LEU A 82 11.34 10.23 13.24
CA LEU A 82 11.55 11.02 12.03
C LEU A 82 12.44 10.29 11.01
N LEU A 83 13.56 9.73 11.45
CA LEU A 83 14.51 9.08 10.54
C LEU A 83 13.91 7.85 9.85
N LYS A 84 13.05 7.07 10.53
CA LYS A 84 12.29 5.97 9.89
C LYS A 84 11.44 6.48 8.72
N ARG A 85 10.86 7.69 8.80
CA ARG A 85 10.01 8.27 7.74
C ARG A 85 10.85 8.89 6.63
N VAL A 86 11.95 9.56 6.97
CA VAL A 86 12.92 10.06 5.99
C VAL A 86 13.41 8.91 5.11
N LEU A 87 13.86 7.80 5.71
CA LEU A 87 14.29 6.58 4.99
C LEU A 87 13.18 5.90 4.18
N ARG A 88 11.91 6.26 4.41
CA ARG A 88 10.76 5.71 3.68
C ARG A 88 10.38 6.53 2.47
N ILE A 89 10.33 7.86 2.63
CA ILE A 89 9.77 8.76 1.62
C ILE A 89 10.86 9.27 0.69
N TRP A 90 11.95 9.81 1.24
CA TRP A 90 12.91 10.59 0.44
C TRP A 90 13.70 9.76 -0.58
N PRO A 91 14.33 8.63 -0.22
CA PRO A 91 15.17 7.92 -1.18
C PRO A 91 14.45 7.53 -2.49
N PRO A 92 13.29 6.83 -2.47
CA PRO A 92 12.54 6.53 -3.69
C PRO A 92 11.98 7.77 -4.40
N LEU A 93 11.53 8.80 -3.66
CA LEU A 93 11.08 10.07 -4.24
C LEU A 93 12.20 10.74 -5.04
N LEU A 94 13.38 10.91 -4.41
CA LEU A 94 14.54 11.52 -5.05
C LEU A 94 14.95 10.71 -6.28
N PHE A 95 14.91 9.38 -6.20
CA PHE A 95 15.23 8.53 -7.34
C PHE A 95 14.32 8.79 -8.54
N VAL A 96 12.99 8.77 -8.36
CA VAL A 96 12.07 9.02 -9.49
C VAL A 96 12.15 10.46 -10.00
N VAL A 97 12.31 11.45 -9.12
CA VAL A 97 12.41 12.87 -9.50
C VAL A 97 13.71 13.13 -10.28
N MET A 98 14.84 12.57 -9.83
CA MET A 98 16.12 12.67 -10.55
C MET A 98 16.08 11.96 -11.89
N VAL A 99 15.50 10.75 -11.97
CA VAL A 99 15.37 10.07 -13.28
C VAL A 99 14.43 10.85 -14.19
N THR A 100 13.35 11.42 -13.67
CA THR A 100 12.44 12.28 -14.45
C THR A 100 13.17 13.52 -14.98
N ALA A 101 13.94 14.21 -14.15
CA ALA A 101 14.64 15.44 -14.54
C ALA A 101 15.90 15.21 -15.39
N PHE A 102 16.67 14.15 -15.13
CA PHE A 102 18.01 13.98 -15.70
C PHE A 102 18.11 12.88 -16.75
N VAL A 103 17.09 12.04 -16.89
CA VAL A 103 17.04 10.99 -17.91
C VAL A 103 15.85 11.20 -18.82
N ILE A 104 14.62 11.20 -18.28
CA ILE A 104 13.41 11.35 -19.10
C ILE A 104 13.40 12.74 -19.74
N GLY A 105 13.59 13.80 -18.95
CA GLY A 105 13.50 15.17 -19.41
C GLY A 105 14.37 15.47 -20.64
N PRO A 106 15.71 15.25 -20.60
CA PRO A 106 16.57 15.47 -21.75
C PRO A 106 16.24 14.61 -22.98
N LEU A 107 15.60 13.45 -22.80
CA LEU A 107 15.20 12.56 -23.90
C LEU A 107 13.90 12.99 -24.58
N VAL A 108 13.05 13.76 -23.91
CA VAL A 108 11.68 14.05 -24.38
C VAL A 108 11.33 15.54 -24.42
N THR A 109 12.21 16.41 -23.93
CA THR A 109 11.97 17.86 -23.93
C THR A 109 11.98 18.42 -25.35
N VAL A 110 11.15 19.44 -25.59
CA VAL A 110 11.16 20.21 -26.85
C VAL A 110 12.28 21.26 -26.89
N LEU A 111 13.01 21.46 -25.80
CA LEU A 111 14.09 22.43 -25.69
C LEU A 111 15.41 21.86 -26.23
N SER A 112 16.30 22.72 -26.71
CA SER A 112 17.68 22.29 -26.99
C SER A 112 18.40 21.90 -25.68
N PRO A 113 19.45 21.05 -25.74
CA PRO A 113 20.19 20.67 -24.53
C PRO A 113 20.72 21.88 -23.73
N HIS A 114 21.19 22.92 -24.41
CA HIS A 114 21.67 24.14 -23.76
C HIS A 114 20.55 24.86 -23.00
N GLU A 115 19.38 25.00 -23.61
CA GLU A 115 18.22 25.63 -22.97
C GLU A 115 17.70 24.80 -21.80
N TYR A 116 17.62 23.47 -21.94
CA TYR A 116 17.11 22.60 -20.89
C TYR A 116 17.98 22.62 -19.63
N TRP A 117 19.30 22.47 -19.79
CA TRP A 117 20.25 22.47 -18.68
C TRP A 117 20.52 23.87 -18.11
N GLY A 118 20.39 24.90 -18.96
CA GLY A 118 20.46 26.31 -18.56
C GLY A 118 19.21 26.82 -17.86
N ASN A 119 18.07 26.11 -17.96
CA ASN A 119 16.82 26.53 -17.33
C ASN A 119 16.83 26.26 -15.81
N PRO A 120 16.66 27.29 -14.96
CA PRO A 120 16.59 27.11 -13.51
C PRO A 120 15.47 26.18 -13.05
N GLY A 121 14.39 26.07 -13.83
CA GLY A 121 13.26 25.18 -13.57
C GLY A 121 13.62 23.70 -13.63
N THR A 122 14.65 23.30 -14.38
CA THR A 122 15.13 21.90 -14.45
C THR A 122 15.73 21.48 -13.11
N TRP A 123 16.60 22.32 -12.56
CA TRP A 123 17.21 22.11 -11.24
C TRP A 123 16.19 22.33 -10.12
N GLY A 124 15.34 23.35 -10.28
CA GLY A 124 14.21 23.65 -9.42
C GLY A 124 13.32 22.42 -9.25
N TYR A 125 13.01 21.68 -10.32
CA TYR A 125 12.18 20.47 -10.24
C TYR A 125 12.71 19.46 -9.23
N VAL A 126 14.03 19.25 -9.17
CA VAL A 126 14.64 18.31 -8.22
C VAL A 126 14.62 18.87 -6.80
N VAL A 127 15.06 20.12 -6.62
CA VAL A 127 15.17 20.76 -5.29
C VAL A 127 13.78 20.94 -4.66
N ASN A 128 12.84 21.48 -5.42
CA ASN A 128 11.49 21.80 -4.98
C ASN A 128 10.72 20.53 -4.57
N ASN A 129 10.76 19.48 -5.39
CA ASN A 129 10.13 18.21 -5.05
C ASN A 129 10.87 17.47 -3.91
N ALA A 130 12.19 17.64 -3.76
CA ALA A 130 12.93 17.13 -2.60
C ALA A 130 12.53 17.81 -1.27
N MET A 131 12.14 19.08 -1.32
CA MET A 131 11.59 19.82 -0.17
C MET A 131 10.15 19.43 0.18
N LEU A 132 9.51 18.60 -0.65
CA LEU A 132 8.11 18.15 -0.59
C LEU A 132 7.05 19.24 -0.74
N TYR A 133 7.09 20.29 0.06
CA TYR A 133 6.00 21.27 0.07
C TYR A 133 5.94 22.15 -1.17
N PRO A 134 7.03 22.76 -1.67
CA PRO A 134 6.97 23.58 -2.89
C PRO A 134 6.88 22.70 -4.13
N LEU A 135 5.83 21.90 -4.27
CA LEU A 135 5.71 20.93 -5.36
C LEU A 135 5.82 21.63 -6.71
N GLN A 136 6.73 21.11 -7.54
CA GLN A 136 6.90 21.56 -8.91
C GLN A 136 6.41 20.45 -9.85
N HIS A 137 5.23 20.67 -10.44
CA HIS A 137 4.62 19.73 -11.35
C HIS A 137 5.24 19.77 -12.75
N LEU A 138 5.61 20.96 -13.22
CA LEU A 138 6.14 21.17 -14.56
C LEU A 138 7.66 21.00 -14.59
N LEU A 139 8.14 20.36 -15.65
CA LEU A 139 9.56 20.25 -15.98
C LEU A 139 9.78 20.95 -17.35
N PRO A 140 10.79 21.82 -17.53
CA PRO A 140 10.89 22.66 -18.72
C PRO A 140 10.85 21.89 -20.05
N GLY A 141 9.86 22.20 -20.88
CA GLY A 141 9.68 21.61 -22.22
C GLY A 141 9.29 20.12 -22.25
N VAL A 142 9.03 19.50 -21.10
CA VAL A 142 8.75 18.07 -21.00
C VAL A 142 7.25 17.81 -21.03
N PHE A 143 6.81 16.93 -21.93
CA PHE A 143 5.41 16.52 -22.13
C PHE A 143 4.45 17.67 -22.48
N THR A 144 4.95 18.78 -23.02
CA THR A 144 4.13 19.97 -23.37
C THR A 144 3.09 19.70 -24.44
N GLU A 145 3.28 18.65 -25.24
CA GLU A 145 2.37 18.24 -26.33
C GLU A 145 1.46 17.05 -25.96
N ASN A 146 1.60 16.49 -24.76
CA ASN A 146 0.70 15.43 -24.28
C ASN A 146 -0.69 16.04 -23.98
N PRO A 147 -1.79 15.25 -24.05
CA PRO A 147 -3.12 15.70 -23.66
C PRO A 147 -3.18 16.26 -22.23
N TYR A 148 -2.35 15.75 -21.33
CA TYR A 148 -2.17 16.27 -19.97
C TYR A 148 -0.78 16.93 -19.80
N PRO A 149 -0.61 18.21 -20.19
CA PRO A 149 0.69 18.90 -20.13
C PRO A 149 0.99 19.52 -18.76
N TYR A 150 0.12 19.34 -17.77
CA TYR A 150 0.14 20.08 -16.51
C TYR A 150 1.10 19.50 -15.46
N SER A 151 1.62 18.29 -15.68
CA SER A 151 2.51 17.64 -14.70
C SER A 151 3.35 16.53 -15.30
N ALA A 152 4.66 16.55 -15.06
CA ALA A 152 5.57 15.44 -15.38
C ALA A 152 5.42 14.28 -14.39
N ASN A 153 5.12 14.59 -13.13
CA ASN A 153 4.78 13.60 -12.12
C ASN A 153 3.77 14.19 -11.13
N GLY A 154 2.50 13.98 -11.41
CA GLY A 154 1.39 14.39 -10.56
C GLY A 154 1.19 13.45 -9.39
N SER A 155 1.72 12.21 -9.42
CA SER A 155 1.47 11.21 -8.36
C SER A 155 2.07 11.63 -7.01
N ILE A 156 3.13 12.43 -7.00
CA ILE A 156 3.82 12.86 -5.76
C ILE A 156 3.03 13.88 -4.92
N TRP A 157 1.90 14.40 -5.42
CA TRP A 157 1.15 15.50 -4.79
C TRP A 157 0.59 15.19 -3.39
N THR A 158 0.41 13.92 -3.04
CA THR A 158 -0.09 13.50 -1.72
C THR A 158 1.03 13.33 -0.68
N LEU A 159 2.30 13.30 -1.08
CA LEU A 159 3.43 13.09 -0.16
C LEU A 159 3.57 14.19 0.91
N PRO A 160 3.34 15.48 0.60
CA PRO A 160 3.34 16.52 1.64
C PRO A 160 2.26 16.23 2.69
N MET A 161 1.09 15.78 2.26
CA MET A 161 -0.05 15.50 3.13
C MET A 161 0.22 14.30 4.04
N GLU A 162 0.82 13.24 3.51
CA GLU A 162 1.26 12.10 4.31
C GLU A 162 2.32 12.53 5.35
N THR A 163 3.26 13.39 4.94
CA THR A 163 4.31 13.93 5.81
C THR A 163 3.72 14.84 6.89
N THR A 164 2.70 15.66 6.58
CA THR A 164 1.94 16.43 7.58
C THR A 164 1.30 15.51 8.62
N GLY A 165 0.68 14.40 8.20
CA GLY A 165 0.16 13.38 9.11
C GLY A 165 1.22 12.79 10.03
N TYR A 166 2.44 12.56 9.51
CA TYR A 166 3.56 12.10 10.33
C TYR A 166 3.99 13.14 11.37
N LEU A 167 3.99 14.43 11.02
CA LEU A 167 4.29 15.53 11.94
C LEU A 167 3.19 15.68 13.01
N ILE A 168 1.93 15.50 12.64
CA ILE A 168 0.81 15.50 13.60
C ILE A 168 1.01 14.39 14.65
N VAL A 169 1.34 13.17 14.24
CA VAL A 169 1.61 12.08 15.19
C VAL A 169 2.81 12.39 16.08
N LEU A 170 3.87 13.02 15.55
CA LEU A 170 5.02 13.44 16.34
C LEU A 170 4.60 14.45 17.42
N VAL A 171 3.91 15.53 17.03
CA VAL A 171 3.48 16.59 17.97
C VAL A 171 2.52 16.03 19.02
N VAL A 172 1.49 15.30 18.59
CA VAL A 172 0.51 14.66 19.49
C VAL A 172 1.19 13.62 20.40
N GLY A 173 2.18 12.91 19.88
CA GLY A 173 2.98 11.93 20.62
C GLY A 173 3.84 12.58 21.71
N LEU A 174 4.53 13.68 21.39
CA LEU A 174 5.39 14.44 22.31
C LEU A 174 4.62 15.02 23.49
N VAL A 175 3.39 15.51 23.26
CA VAL A 175 2.52 16.03 24.33
C VAL A 175 1.76 14.93 25.09
N GLY A 176 2.04 13.66 24.81
CA GLY A 176 1.36 12.52 25.43
C GLY A 176 -0.10 12.34 25.00
N GLY A 177 -0.54 13.05 23.96
CA GLY A 177 -1.92 13.07 23.49
C GLY A 177 -2.40 11.74 22.90
N LEU A 178 -1.48 10.91 22.39
CA LEU A 178 -1.83 9.58 21.88
C LEU A 178 -2.38 8.65 22.96
N ALA A 179 -1.99 8.82 24.22
CA ALA A 179 -2.54 8.07 25.36
C ALA A 179 -3.89 8.63 25.84
N ARG A 180 -4.22 9.87 25.45
CA ARG A 180 -5.43 10.60 25.85
C ARG A 180 -6.39 10.76 24.67
N GLY A 181 -6.68 9.66 23.99
CA GLY A 181 -7.48 9.64 22.75
C GLY A 181 -8.78 10.46 22.82
N ARG A 182 -9.50 10.40 23.97
CA ARG A 182 -10.74 11.16 24.21
C ARG A 182 -10.55 12.68 24.17
N ILE A 183 -9.44 13.15 24.73
CA ILE A 183 -9.20 14.58 24.97
C ILE A 183 -8.49 15.23 23.78
N VAL A 184 -7.69 14.47 23.04
CA VAL A 184 -6.86 15.03 21.96
C VAL A 184 -7.35 14.61 20.58
N LEU A 185 -7.54 13.31 20.34
CA LEU A 185 -7.80 12.80 19.00
C LEU A 185 -9.23 13.07 18.51
N PHE A 186 -10.23 13.01 19.40
CA PHE A 186 -11.62 13.36 19.03
C PHE A 186 -11.77 14.85 18.69
N PRO A 187 -11.30 15.81 19.52
CA PRO A 187 -11.31 17.22 19.14
C PRO A 187 -10.50 17.52 17.88
N LEU A 188 -9.37 16.85 17.68
CA LEU A 188 -8.57 16.99 16.46
C LEU A 188 -9.34 16.51 15.22
N LEU A 189 -10.00 15.34 15.30
CA LEU A 189 -10.85 14.85 14.21
C LEU A 189 -11.99 15.82 13.94
N LEU A 190 -12.67 16.29 14.99
CA LEU A 190 -13.76 17.26 14.86
C LEU A 190 -13.28 18.55 14.21
N ALA A 191 -12.12 19.07 14.60
CA ALA A 191 -11.54 20.28 14.01
C ALA A 191 -11.30 20.12 12.49
N PHE A 192 -10.72 19.00 12.05
CA PHE A 192 -10.55 18.73 10.62
C PHE A 192 -11.87 18.51 9.88
N MET A 193 -12.86 17.84 10.50
CA MET A 193 -14.19 17.68 9.90
C MET A 193 -14.93 19.00 9.74
N VAL A 194 -14.86 19.88 10.75
CA VAL A 194 -15.43 21.24 10.70
C VAL A 194 -14.73 22.05 9.62
N ALA A 195 -13.40 22.01 9.56
CA ALA A 195 -12.63 22.68 8.52
C ALA A 195 -13.00 22.17 7.11
N ASP A 196 -13.06 20.85 6.90
CA ASP A 196 -13.48 20.27 5.61
C ASP A 196 -14.91 20.68 5.23
N GLY A 197 -15.80 20.75 6.22
CA GLY A 197 -17.18 21.22 6.05
C GLY A 197 -17.27 22.63 5.45
N PHE A 198 -16.39 23.55 5.88
CA PHE A 198 -16.30 24.91 5.34
C PHE A 198 -15.52 24.97 4.02
N ILE A 199 -14.46 24.18 3.88
CA ILE A 199 -13.57 24.25 2.70
C ILE A 199 -14.20 23.59 1.47
N GLY A 200 -15.03 22.57 1.64
CA GLY A 200 -15.80 22.06 0.51
C GLY A 200 -15.04 21.09 -0.43
N ALA A 201 -13.90 20.53 -0.03
CA ALA A 201 -13.14 19.62 -0.91
C ALA A 201 -13.95 18.37 -1.30
N SER A 202 -13.85 17.96 -2.56
CA SER A 202 -14.56 16.80 -3.13
C SER A 202 -13.78 16.17 -4.29
N VAL A 203 -14.36 15.16 -4.97
CA VAL A 203 -13.72 14.50 -6.11
C VAL A 203 -13.54 15.52 -7.24
N GLY A 204 -12.28 15.78 -7.60
CA GLY A 204 -11.94 16.73 -8.66
C GLY A 204 -11.99 18.20 -8.27
N PHE A 205 -12.36 18.52 -7.02
CA PHE A 205 -12.37 19.87 -6.50
C PHE A 205 -11.58 19.97 -5.20
N HIS A 206 -10.55 20.81 -5.20
CA HIS A 206 -9.62 20.94 -4.08
C HIS A 206 -10.16 21.81 -2.91
N GLY A 207 -11.38 22.33 -3.01
CA GLY A 207 -12.00 23.20 -2.01
C GLY A 207 -11.59 24.68 -2.12
N ASP A 208 -12.30 25.53 -1.38
CA ASP A 208 -12.20 26.99 -1.42
C ASP A 208 -11.11 27.57 -0.49
N ALA A 209 -10.08 26.79 -0.18
CA ALA A 209 -8.99 27.19 0.71
C ALA A 209 -7.69 27.60 -0.01
N GLY A 210 -7.66 27.53 -1.35
CA GLY A 210 -6.45 27.77 -2.13
C GLY A 210 -5.35 26.72 -1.85
N SER A 211 -4.10 27.12 -2.02
CA SER A 211 -2.94 26.24 -1.87
C SER A 211 -1.84 26.87 -1.02
N LEU A 212 -1.14 26.03 -0.26
CA LEU A 212 0.08 26.39 0.47
C LEU A 212 1.27 25.76 -0.26
N PHE A 213 2.17 26.58 -0.82
CA PHE A 213 3.32 26.11 -1.60
C PHE A 213 2.94 25.12 -2.73
N SER A 214 1.84 25.35 -3.45
CA SER A 214 1.30 24.42 -4.48
C SER A 214 0.63 23.15 -3.93
N VAL A 215 0.51 23.00 -2.60
CA VAL A 215 -0.27 21.91 -1.98
C VAL A 215 -1.70 22.39 -1.73
N PRO A 216 -2.72 21.75 -2.33
CA PRO A 216 -4.12 22.16 -2.14
C PRO A 216 -4.58 21.92 -0.70
N LEU A 217 -5.00 22.99 -0.02
CA LEU A 217 -5.32 22.95 1.41
C LEU A 217 -6.59 22.15 1.72
N GLY A 218 -7.60 22.19 0.85
CA GLY A 218 -8.82 21.40 1.08
C GLY A 218 -8.58 19.89 0.96
N SER A 219 -7.82 19.45 -0.03
CA SER A 219 -7.44 18.03 -0.12
C SER A 219 -6.53 17.59 1.04
N MET A 220 -5.61 18.45 1.48
CA MET A 220 -4.81 18.22 2.69
C MET A 220 -5.72 17.96 3.89
N VAL A 221 -6.68 18.85 4.15
CA VAL A 221 -7.62 18.71 5.28
C VAL A 221 -8.46 17.44 5.15
N ALA A 222 -9.03 17.17 3.98
CA ALA A 222 -9.86 15.98 3.73
C ALA A 222 -9.10 14.67 3.99
N PHE A 223 -7.84 14.55 3.53
CA PHE A 223 -7.04 13.36 3.81
C PHE A 223 -6.58 13.27 5.27
N LEU A 224 -6.38 14.40 5.95
CA LEU A 224 -6.09 14.42 7.39
C LEU A 224 -7.30 13.97 8.24
N VAL A 225 -8.55 14.16 7.78
CA VAL A 225 -9.72 13.53 8.40
C VAL A 225 -9.58 12.00 8.41
N ALA A 226 -9.27 11.41 7.25
CA ALA A 226 -9.06 9.96 7.15
C ALA A 226 -7.88 9.50 8.02
N PHE A 227 -6.78 10.23 8.00
CA PHE A 227 -5.58 9.93 8.78
C PHE A 227 -5.86 9.92 10.29
N VAL A 228 -6.51 10.96 10.82
CA VAL A 228 -6.84 11.06 12.25
C VAL A 228 -7.90 10.01 12.64
N ALA A 229 -8.85 9.70 11.76
CA ALA A 229 -9.77 8.56 11.97
C ALA A 229 -8.99 7.24 12.10
N GLY A 230 -7.96 7.03 11.28
CA GLY A 230 -6.99 5.95 11.43
C GLY A 230 -6.31 5.89 12.80
N MET A 231 -5.82 7.04 13.29
CA MET A 231 -5.21 7.16 14.61
C MET A 231 -6.19 6.80 15.74
N LEU A 232 -7.44 7.24 15.64
CA LEU A 232 -8.51 6.90 16.59
C LEU A 232 -8.82 5.40 16.57
N MET A 233 -8.97 4.80 15.38
CA MET A 233 -9.16 3.36 15.24
C MET A 233 -8.02 2.57 15.89
N HIS A 234 -6.79 3.05 15.80
CA HIS A 234 -5.65 2.44 16.48
C HIS A 234 -5.72 2.64 18.00
N ALA A 235 -6.04 3.84 18.47
CA ALA A 235 -6.11 4.17 19.90
C ALA A 235 -7.19 3.37 20.65
N TYR A 236 -8.28 3.02 19.95
CA TYR A 236 -9.41 2.25 20.48
C TYR A 236 -9.51 0.84 19.87
N ARG A 237 -8.42 0.30 19.33
CA ARG A 237 -8.40 -1.00 18.64
C ARG A 237 -8.89 -2.18 19.49
N ASP A 238 -8.76 -2.09 20.81
CA ASP A 238 -9.22 -3.13 21.74
C ASP A 238 -10.74 -3.05 22.00
N LEU A 239 -11.37 -1.91 21.65
CA LEU A 239 -12.80 -1.63 21.82
C LEU A 239 -13.56 -1.65 20.50
N ILE A 240 -12.88 -1.42 19.36
CA ILE A 240 -13.48 -1.41 18.03
C ILE A 240 -13.33 -2.82 17.43
N PRO A 241 -14.39 -3.64 17.40
CA PRO A 241 -14.32 -4.95 16.76
C PRO A 241 -14.22 -4.76 15.24
N LEU A 242 -13.14 -5.24 14.61
CA LEU A 242 -12.97 -5.23 13.16
C LEU A 242 -13.81 -6.36 12.55
N ARG A 243 -15.04 -6.07 12.10
CA ARG A 243 -15.98 -7.06 11.56
C ARG A 243 -16.20 -6.78 10.06
N PRO A 244 -15.95 -7.77 9.17
CA PRO A 244 -16.18 -7.58 7.73
C PRO A 244 -17.60 -7.12 7.39
N ALA A 245 -18.62 -7.61 8.10
CA ALA A 245 -20.01 -7.17 7.92
C ALA A 245 -20.20 -5.65 8.14
N VAL A 246 -19.52 -5.06 9.12
CA VAL A 246 -19.59 -3.60 9.38
C VAL A 246 -18.88 -2.84 8.26
N ALA A 247 -17.78 -3.36 7.73
CA ALA A 247 -17.10 -2.75 6.58
C ALA A 247 -18.02 -2.70 5.35
N TYR A 248 -18.73 -3.79 5.05
CA TYR A 248 -19.71 -3.81 3.96
C TYR A 248 -20.89 -2.86 4.23
N ALA A 249 -21.40 -2.80 5.47
CA ALA A 249 -22.47 -1.88 5.83
C ALA A 249 -22.07 -0.41 5.68
N LEU A 250 -20.83 -0.04 6.03
CA LEU A 250 -20.31 1.32 5.86
C LEU A 250 -20.15 1.70 4.38
N VAL A 251 -19.70 0.76 3.53
CA VAL A 251 -19.64 0.98 2.08
C VAL A 251 -21.04 1.12 1.50
N ALA A 252 -22.00 0.27 1.92
CA ALA A 252 -23.39 0.40 1.50
C ALA A 252 -23.99 1.74 1.93
N LEU A 253 -23.73 2.19 3.16
CA LEU A 253 -24.14 3.50 3.65
C LEU A 253 -23.55 4.63 2.82
N TYR A 254 -22.26 4.56 2.47
CA TYR A 254 -21.63 5.52 1.57
C TYR A 254 -22.33 5.57 0.21
N LEU A 255 -22.59 4.41 -0.42
CA LEU A 255 -23.26 4.35 -1.72
C LEU A 255 -24.68 4.90 -1.65
N VAL A 256 -25.47 4.51 -0.63
CA VAL A 256 -26.83 5.03 -0.43
C VAL A 256 -26.80 6.55 -0.24
N ALA A 257 -25.89 7.08 0.57
CA ALA A 257 -25.74 8.51 0.78
C ALA A 257 -25.37 9.24 -0.51
N ASN A 258 -24.42 8.70 -1.27
CA ASN A 258 -23.93 9.28 -2.52
C ASN A 258 -25.02 9.41 -3.59
N PHE A 259 -25.93 8.44 -3.67
CA PHE A 259 -27.03 8.45 -4.64
C PHE A 259 -28.33 9.06 -4.10
N THR A 260 -28.31 9.71 -2.93
CA THR A 260 -29.48 10.34 -2.33
C THR A 260 -29.20 11.84 -2.11
N PRO A 261 -29.66 12.74 -3.01
CA PRO A 261 -29.20 14.13 -3.06
C PRO A 261 -29.28 14.92 -1.74
N PRO A 262 -30.33 14.77 -0.89
CA PRO A 262 -30.39 15.47 0.40
C PRO A 262 -29.29 15.09 1.39
N ILE A 263 -28.68 13.91 1.26
CA ILE A 263 -27.67 13.38 2.18
C ILE A 263 -26.31 13.16 1.50
N GLU A 264 -26.19 13.38 0.19
CA GLU A 264 -24.94 13.28 -0.57
C GLU A 264 -23.80 14.09 0.06
N PRO A 265 -24.01 15.32 0.58
CA PRO A 265 -22.93 16.08 1.23
C PRO A 265 -22.33 15.39 2.46
N ALA A 266 -23.06 14.47 3.10
CA ALA A 266 -22.55 13.70 4.24
C ALA A 266 -21.49 12.66 3.81
N THR A 267 -21.43 12.30 2.53
CA THR A 267 -20.44 11.35 2.01
C THR A 267 -19.00 11.77 2.28
N ARG A 268 -18.74 13.08 2.36
CA ARG A 268 -17.43 13.64 2.73
C ARG A 268 -16.90 13.09 4.06
N PHE A 269 -17.81 12.78 5.00
CA PHE A 269 -17.47 12.24 6.32
C PHE A 269 -17.66 10.72 6.39
N ILE A 270 -18.59 10.17 5.62
CA ILE A 270 -18.84 8.72 5.58
C ILE A 270 -17.71 7.99 4.85
N LEU A 271 -17.24 8.52 3.72
CA LEU A 271 -16.20 7.93 2.89
C LEU A 271 -14.89 7.63 3.64
N PRO A 272 -14.25 8.57 4.37
CA PRO A 272 -13.01 8.28 5.08
C PRO A 272 -13.20 7.20 6.16
N ILE A 273 -14.37 7.13 6.79
CA ILE A 273 -14.71 6.10 7.78
C ILE A 273 -14.91 4.75 7.08
N ALA A 274 -15.68 4.70 6.00
CA ALA A 274 -15.96 3.47 5.24
C ALA A 274 -14.68 2.88 4.62
N ALA A 275 -13.89 3.72 3.94
CA ALA A 275 -12.64 3.33 3.33
C ALA A 275 -11.60 2.92 4.38
N GLY A 276 -11.44 3.69 5.46
CA GLY A 276 -10.48 3.42 6.52
C GLY A 276 -10.81 2.17 7.34
N TYR A 277 -12.04 2.07 7.85
CA TYR A 277 -12.49 0.90 8.61
C TYR A 277 -12.44 -0.35 7.74
N GLY A 278 -12.88 -0.25 6.49
CA GLY A 278 -12.83 -1.36 5.53
C GLY A 278 -11.40 -1.84 5.30
N ALA A 279 -10.48 -0.94 4.96
CA ALA A 279 -9.09 -1.29 4.70
C ALA A 279 -8.40 -1.90 5.93
N ILE A 280 -8.57 -1.31 7.12
CA ILE A 280 -7.99 -1.87 8.35
C ILE A 280 -8.62 -3.22 8.67
N THR A 281 -9.94 -3.37 8.53
CA THR A 281 -10.61 -4.67 8.75
C THR A 281 -10.07 -5.75 7.82
N TRP A 282 -9.94 -5.46 6.52
CA TRP A 282 -9.41 -6.40 5.54
C TRP A 282 -7.92 -6.70 5.72
N ALA A 283 -7.13 -5.74 6.23
CA ALA A 283 -5.75 -6.01 6.62
C ALA A 283 -5.66 -7.09 7.71
N TYR A 284 -6.56 -7.04 8.70
CA TYR A 284 -6.63 -8.03 9.79
C TYR A 284 -7.30 -9.35 9.40
N HIS A 285 -8.12 -9.36 8.35
CA HIS A 285 -8.81 -10.53 7.82
C HIS A 285 -8.14 -11.09 6.56
N TRP A 286 -6.88 -10.74 6.33
CA TRP A 286 -6.19 -11.12 5.10
C TRP A 286 -6.03 -12.65 5.01
N PRO A 287 -6.28 -13.28 3.84
CA PRO A 287 -6.23 -14.73 3.72
C PRO A 287 -4.86 -15.31 4.11
N ARG A 288 -4.84 -16.29 5.03
CA ARG A 288 -3.60 -16.93 5.50
C ARG A 288 -2.74 -17.51 4.36
N ARG A 289 -3.35 -18.01 3.28
CA ARG A 289 -2.64 -18.56 2.12
C ARG A 289 -1.74 -17.56 1.39
N LEU A 290 -1.93 -16.26 1.63
CA LEU A 290 -1.14 -15.18 1.04
C LEU A 290 -0.05 -14.66 2.00
N ASP A 291 0.09 -15.26 3.18
CA ASP A 291 1.20 -14.98 4.11
C ASP A 291 2.54 -15.41 3.46
N GLY A 292 3.57 -14.56 3.56
CA GLY A 292 4.89 -14.80 2.95
C GLY A 292 5.07 -14.34 1.50
N TYR A 293 4.02 -13.84 0.83
CA TYR A 293 4.12 -13.24 -0.52
C TYR A 293 4.42 -11.74 -0.50
N ASP A 294 4.80 -11.19 0.65
CA ASP A 294 4.96 -9.75 0.89
C ASP A 294 5.97 -9.10 -0.07
N GLN A 295 6.98 -9.85 -0.51
CA GLN A 295 8.01 -9.39 -1.45
C GLN A 295 7.45 -8.90 -2.80
N TRP A 296 6.28 -9.40 -3.22
CA TRP A 296 5.60 -9.00 -4.45
C TRP A 296 4.86 -7.68 -4.29
N VAL A 297 4.54 -7.27 -3.06
CA VAL A 297 3.72 -6.09 -2.75
C VAL A 297 4.49 -4.98 -2.04
N TYR A 298 5.69 -5.24 -1.53
CA TYR A 298 6.59 -4.19 -1.03
C TYR A 298 6.91 -3.07 -2.04
N PRO A 299 6.96 -3.31 -3.36
CA PRO A 299 7.16 -2.25 -4.36
C PRO A 299 6.02 -1.23 -4.49
N SER A 300 4.97 -1.27 -3.66
CA SER A 300 3.76 -0.44 -3.84
C SER A 300 4.06 1.07 -3.86
N TYR A 301 5.04 1.53 -3.07
CA TYR A 301 5.42 2.94 -3.04
C TYR A 301 6.12 3.34 -4.34
N GLY A 302 7.12 2.56 -4.77
CA GLY A 302 7.75 2.72 -6.08
C GLY A 302 6.73 2.73 -7.22
N MET A 303 5.82 1.75 -7.26
CA MET A 303 4.76 1.70 -8.27
C MET A 303 3.91 2.98 -8.29
N TYR A 304 3.53 3.48 -7.13
CA TYR A 304 2.74 4.71 -6.99
C TYR A 304 3.49 5.92 -7.58
N VAL A 305 4.75 6.15 -7.20
CA VAL A 305 5.49 7.35 -7.64
C VAL A 305 5.99 7.27 -9.08
N TRP A 306 6.15 6.07 -9.64
CA TRP A 306 6.52 5.84 -11.04
C TRP A 306 5.33 5.85 -12.01
N GLY A 307 4.10 5.78 -11.50
CA GLY A 307 2.88 5.69 -12.31
C GLY A 307 2.78 6.77 -13.39
N MET A 308 2.70 8.05 -13.00
CA MET A 308 2.50 9.12 -13.97
C MET A 308 3.67 9.32 -14.95
N PRO A 309 4.96 9.27 -14.55
CA PRO A 309 6.05 9.32 -15.52
C PRO A 309 5.95 8.24 -16.61
N VAL A 310 5.59 7.01 -16.25
CA VAL A 310 5.37 5.91 -17.21
C VAL A 310 4.18 6.21 -18.12
N GLN A 311 3.07 6.71 -17.57
CA GLN A 311 1.88 7.05 -18.34
C GLN A 311 2.14 8.19 -19.34
N GLN A 312 2.88 9.21 -18.93
CA GLN A 312 3.27 10.32 -19.79
C GLN A 312 4.18 9.88 -20.93
N LEU A 313 5.08 8.92 -20.70
CA LEU A 313 5.93 8.35 -21.77
C LEU A 313 5.10 7.57 -22.81
N TYR A 314 4.17 6.73 -22.40
CA TYR A 314 3.28 6.03 -23.34
C TYR A 314 2.39 7.00 -24.12
N THR A 315 1.91 8.03 -23.43
CA THR A 315 1.11 9.08 -24.05
C THR A 315 1.95 9.86 -25.06
N LEU A 316 3.21 10.19 -24.75
CA LEU A 316 4.13 10.80 -25.70
C LEU A 316 4.36 9.89 -26.92
N ALA A 317 4.47 8.58 -26.72
CA ALA A 317 4.60 7.59 -27.79
C ALA A 317 3.32 7.37 -28.63
N GLY A 318 2.26 8.16 -28.39
CA GLY A 318 1.05 8.15 -29.22
C GLY A 318 -0.11 7.32 -28.66
N VAL A 319 -0.02 6.78 -27.44
CA VAL A 319 -1.17 6.11 -26.81
C VAL A 319 -2.26 7.15 -26.51
N ARG A 320 -3.47 6.92 -27.02
CA ARG A 320 -4.63 7.83 -26.88
C ARG A 320 -5.88 7.15 -26.30
N ASP A 321 -5.82 5.85 -26.03
CA ASP A 321 -6.91 5.10 -25.39
C ASP A 321 -6.55 4.81 -23.93
N SER A 322 -7.45 5.13 -22.99
CA SER A 322 -7.19 4.95 -21.56
C SER A 322 -7.01 3.49 -21.17
N TYR A 323 -7.71 2.55 -21.79
CA TYR A 323 -7.61 1.14 -21.46
C TYR A 323 -6.31 0.53 -21.99
N LEU A 324 -5.88 0.91 -23.19
CA LEU A 324 -4.56 0.60 -23.70
C LEU A 324 -3.48 1.18 -22.79
N LEU A 325 -3.64 2.42 -22.35
CA LEU A 325 -2.72 3.03 -21.39
C LEU A 325 -2.67 2.25 -20.07
N ILE A 326 -3.81 1.76 -19.55
CA ILE A 326 -3.84 0.90 -18.36
C ILE A 326 -3.04 -0.39 -18.58
N VAL A 327 -3.30 -1.11 -19.68
CA VAL A 327 -2.67 -2.39 -20.00
C VAL A 327 -1.15 -2.26 -20.12
N LEU A 328 -0.66 -1.12 -20.62
CA LEU A 328 0.77 -0.85 -20.77
C LEU A 328 1.39 -0.26 -19.50
N ALA A 329 0.77 0.75 -18.91
CA ALA A 329 1.36 1.53 -17.83
C ALA A 329 1.31 0.81 -16.48
N VAL A 330 0.27 0.03 -16.16
CA VAL A 330 0.19 -0.67 -14.86
C VAL A 330 1.31 -1.71 -14.70
N PRO A 331 1.56 -2.62 -15.66
CA PRO A 331 2.68 -3.55 -15.57
C PRO A 331 4.04 -2.85 -15.59
N THR A 332 4.22 -1.83 -16.44
CA THR A 332 5.49 -1.10 -16.53
C THR A 332 5.78 -0.31 -15.25
N ALA A 333 4.79 0.38 -14.67
CA ALA A 333 4.92 1.06 -13.38
C ALA A 333 5.22 0.07 -12.24
N TYR A 334 4.63 -1.12 -12.27
CA TYR A 334 4.97 -2.19 -11.32
C TYR A 334 6.44 -2.62 -11.47
N VAL A 335 6.93 -2.83 -12.69
CA VAL A 335 8.34 -3.18 -12.95
C VAL A 335 9.28 -2.06 -12.48
N CYS A 336 8.99 -0.80 -12.80
CA CYS A 336 9.72 0.36 -12.29
C CYS A 336 9.72 0.38 -10.76
N GLY A 337 8.57 0.09 -10.14
CA GLY A 337 8.43 -0.04 -8.69
C GLY A 337 9.31 -1.16 -8.13
N VAL A 338 9.37 -2.33 -8.77
CA VAL A 338 10.23 -3.45 -8.35
C VAL A 338 11.71 -3.06 -8.44
N VAL A 339 12.11 -2.37 -9.50
CA VAL A 339 13.48 -1.86 -9.67
C VAL A 339 13.82 -0.83 -8.58
N SER A 340 12.95 0.17 -8.37
CA SER A 340 13.05 1.16 -7.29
C SER A 340 13.17 0.48 -5.92
N TRP A 341 12.33 -0.53 -5.66
CA TRP A 341 12.35 -1.27 -4.42
C TRP A 341 13.68 -1.98 -4.19
N ARG A 342 14.19 -2.68 -5.20
CA ARG A 342 15.43 -3.46 -5.07
C ARG A 342 16.67 -2.57 -4.92
N LEU A 343 16.73 -1.48 -5.70
CA LEU A 343 17.91 -0.61 -5.77
C LEU A 343 17.95 0.44 -4.65
N ILE A 344 16.79 0.95 -4.23
CA ILE A 344 16.71 2.14 -3.38
C ILE A 344 15.98 1.84 -2.06
N GLU A 345 14.72 1.40 -2.13
CA GLU A 345 13.88 1.31 -0.94
C GLU A 345 14.34 0.20 0.00
N ARG A 346 14.57 -1.02 -0.49
CA ARG A 346 15.02 -2.14 0.34
C ARG A 346 16.35 -1.85 1.04
N PRO A 347 17.41 -1.34 0.36
CA PRO A 347 18.66 -0.96 1.03
C PRO A 347 18.47 0.11 2.12
N THR A 348 17.72 1.17 1.82
CA THR A 348 17.49 2.28 2.76
C THR A 348 16.61 1.86 3.95
N GLN A 349 15.63 1.00 3.73
CA GLN A 349 14.82 0.42 4.79
C GLN A 349 15.64 -0.50 5.72
N LYS A 350 16.67 -1.19 5.21
CA LYS A 350 17.57 -2.00 6.04
C LYS A 350 18.36 -1.15 7.04
N LEU A 351 18.64 0.13 6.74
CA LEU A 351 19.34 1.03 7.66
C LEU A 351 18.59 1.25 8.99
N ARG A 352 17.29 0.92 9.04
CA ARG A 352 16.50 0.97 10.27
C ARG A 352 16.99 0.00 11.36
N ILE A 353 17.83 -0.99 11.04
CA ILE A 353 18.44 -1.86 12.06
C ILE A 353 19.31 -1.05 13.04
N TYR A 354 19.96 0.01 12.57
CA TYR A 354 20.78 0.92 13.40
C TYR A 354 19.94 1.86 14.26
N LEU A 355 18.61 1.85 14.08
CA LEU A 355 17.66 2.67 14.82
C LEU A 355 16.90 1.86 15.87
N ARG A 356 17.31 0.63 16.18
CA ARG A 356 16.67 -0.16 17.23
C ARG A 356 17.24 0.22 18.59
N VAL A 357 16.38 0.30 19.60
CA VAL A 357 16.82 0.30 20.99
C VAL A 357 17.38 -1.10 21.25
N PRO A 358 18.60 -1.25 21.80
CA PRO A 358 19.03 -2.55 22.32
C PRO A 358 17.97 -3.04 23.31
N ASP A 359 17.56 -4.30 23.23
CA ASP A 359 16.69 -4.87 24.26
C ASP A 359 17.36 -4.58 25.62
N GLU A 360 16.65 -3.92 26.54
CA GLU A 360 17.16 -3.79 27.91
C GLU A 360 17.52 -5.21 28.37
N PRO A 361 18.74 -5.44 28.90
CA PRO A 361 19.05 -6.72 29.50
C PRO A 361 17.99 -6.91 30.58
N ARG A 362 17.10 -7.88 30.40
CA ARG A 362 16.13 -8.31 31.42
C ARG A 362 16.91 -8.37 32.71
N SER A 363 16.59 -7.50 33.65
CA SER A 363 17.23 -7.45 34.96
C SER A 363 17.15 -8.86 35.54
N GLY A 364 18.31 -9.51 35.58
CA GLY A 364 18.43 -10.87 36.05
C GLY A 364 18.11 -10.90 37.53
N THR A 365 16.88 -11.28 37.87
CA THR A 365 16.67 -12.01 39.12
C THR A 365 17.47 -13.30 39.00
N GLY A 366 18.42 -13.44 39.93
CA GLY A 366 19.57 -14.32 39.81
C GLY A 366 19.23 -15.76 39.46
N ARG A 367 19.96 -16.27 38.47
CA ARG A 367 20.39 -17.66 38.44
C ARG A 367 21.88 -17.63 38.06
N PRO A 368 22.77 -18.32 38.79
CA PRO A 368 24.20 -18.29 38.47
C PRO A 368 24.39 -18.80 37.04
N ALA A 369 25.30 -18.15 36.30
CA ALA A 369 25.69 -18.58 34.97
C ALA A 369 26.12 -20.06 35.01
N SER A 370 25.41 -20.91 34.28
CA SER A 370 25.90 -22.25 33.99
C SER A 370 26.99 -22.12 32.93
N ASN A 371 28.18 -22.58 33.31
CA ASN A 371 29.39 -22.64 32.50
C ASN A 371 29.10 -23.37 31.16
N PRO A 372 29.62 -22.93 29.99
CA PRO A 372 29.28 -23.54 28.70
C PRO A 372 29.79 -24.98 28.47
N ASP A 373 30.58 -25.54 29.39
CA ASP A 373 31.29 -26.81 29.20
C ASP A 373 30.76 -27.99 30.02
N THR A 374 29.50 -27.94 30.49
CA THR A 374 28.91 -29.06 31.25
C THR A 374 27.50 -29.40 30.82
N GLU A 375 27.29 -29.74 29.55
CA GLU A 375 26.14 -30.57 29.15
C GLU A 375 26.39 -31.32 27.83
N ILE A 376 27.55 -32.00 27.76
CA ILE A 376 27.70 -33.18 26.91
C ILE A 376 27.44 -34.38 27.81
N THR A 377 26.42 -35.17 27.43
CA THR A 377 26.01 -36.47 28.01
C THR A 377 24.92 -36.42 29.08
N GLN A 378 23.64 -36.37 28.68
CA GLN A 378 22.58 -37.26 29.21
C GLN A 378 21.43 -37.47 28.18
N VAL A 379 21.53 -38.59 27.47
CA VAL A 379 20.49 -39.57 27.09
C VAL A 379 19.08 -39.07 26.70
N ILE A 380 18.82 -39.12 25.39
CA ILE A 380 17.50 -39.27 24.77
C ILE A 380 16.99 -40.71 25.02
N PRO A 381 15.75 -40.96 25.51
CA PRO A 381 15.15 -42.28 25.36
C PRO A 381 14.77 -42.49 23.89
N ALA A 382 15.34 -43.51 23.27
CA ALA A 382 15.06 -43.90 21.90
C ALA A 382 13.56 -44.17 21.69
N VAL A 383 12.97 -43.52 20.67
CA VAL A 383 11.68 -43.93 20.11
C VAL A 383 11.91 -45.24 19.33
N PRO A 384 11.21 -46.34 19.63
CA PRO A 384 11.38 -47.57 18.87
C PRO A 384 10.83 -47.40 17.45
N PRO A 385 11.45 -48.03 16.42
CA PRO A 385 10.94 -47.96 15.07
C PRO A 385 9.59 -48.69 14.95
N PRO A 386 8.69 -48.25 14.05
CA PRO A 386 7.41 -48.92 13.84
C PRO A 386 7.63 -50.36 13.32
N PRO A 387 6.75 -51.32 13.66
CA PRO A 387 6.88 -52.69 13.20
C PRO A 387 6.80 -52.78 11.68
N ARG A 388 7.74 -53.54 11.10
CA ARG A 388 7.77 -53.84 9.66
C ARG A 388 6.47 -54.54 9.26
N ARG A 389 5.77 -54.00 8.26
CA ARG A 389 4.66 -54.70 7.60
C ARG A 389 5.19 -56.01 6.99
N PRO A 390 4.48 -57.15 7.12
CA PRO A 390 4.84 -58.36 6.41
C PRO A 390 4.76 -58.12 4.90
N ALA A 391 5.72 -58.67 4.16
CA ALA A 391 5.66 -58.70 2.69
C ALA A 391 4.39 -59.44 2.21
N PRO A 392 3.81 -59.07 1.07
CA PRO A 392 2.67 -59.81 0.52
C PRO A 392 3.12 -61.23 0.17
N GLN A 393 2.46 -62.23 0.76
CA GLN A 393 2.60 -63.62 0.34
C GLN A 393 2.01 -63.75 -1.06
N VAL A 394 2.86 -64.15 -2.01
CA VAL A 394 2.44 -64.58 -3.34
C VAL A 394 1.72 -65.92 -3.17
N ALA A 395 0.39 -65.91 -3.25
CA ALA A 395 -0.41 -67.12 -3.29
C ALA A 395 -0.17 -67.84 -4.63
N ARG A 396 0.61 -68.92 -4.59
CA ARG A 396 0.68 -69.92 -5.66
C ARG A 396 -0.63 -70.71 -5.65
N PHE A 397 -1.52 -70.44 -6.60
CA PHE A 397 -2.63 -71.34 -6.90
C PHE A 397 -2.12 -72.47 -7.82
N GLY A 398 -2.02 -73.67 -7.24
CA GLY A 398 -1.91 -74.93 -7.98
C GLY A 398 -3.27 -75.36 -8.58
N PRO A 399 -3.26 -76.31 -9.53
CA PRO A 399 -4.38 -76.56 -10.44
C PRO A 399 -5.54 -77.31 -9.78
N ARG A 400 -6.77 -76.92 -10.09
CA ARG A 400 -7.98 -77.71 -9.81
C ARG A 400 -8.20 -78.75 -10.92
N PRO A 401 -8.49 -80.02 -10.60
CA PRO A 401 -8.93 -81.02 -11.57
C PRO A 401 -10.43 -80.89 -11.83
N GLY A 402 -10.85 -80.98 -13.10
CA GLY A 402 -12.26 -81.03 -13.50
C GLY A 402 -12.54 -80.29 -14.80
N ALA A 403 -12.13 -80.88 -15.92
CA ALA A 403 -12.64 -80.50 -17.25
C ALA A 403 -14.12 -80.90 -17.39
N PRO A 404 -14.89 -80.21 -18.25
CA PRO A 404 -14.92 -80.61 -19.66
C PRO A 404 -14.68 -79.46 -20.64
N VAL A 405 -14.33 -79.83 -21.87
CA VAL A 405 -13.86 -79.07 -23.05
C VAL A 405 -14.73 -79.54 -24.23
N PRO A 406 -14.90 -78.87 -25.40
CA PRO A 406 -14.96 -77.45 -25.82
C PRO A 406 -16.22 -77.20 -26.73
N PRO A 407 -16.31 -76.26 -27.73
CA PRO A 407 -15.41 -76.06 -28.88
C PRO A 407 -14.97 -74.62 -29.21
N LEU A 408 -13.90 -74.58 -30.01
CA LEU A 408 -13.17 -73.47 -30.61
C LEU A 408 -13.98 -72.64 -31.61
N ALA A 409 -13.64 -71.36 -31.74
CA ALA A 409 -13.68 -70.64 -33.02
C ALA A 409 -12.66 -69.48 -33.07
N HIS A 410 -11.91 -69.45 -34.16
CA HIS A 410 -11.06 -68.38 -34.71
C HIS A 410 -11.63 -66.95 -34.54
N GLY A 411 -10.89 -65.84 -34.54
CA GLY A 411 -9.52 -65.51 -34.94
C GLY A 411 -9.44 -64.00 -35.27
N ARG A 412 -8.22 -63.50 -35.51
CA ARG A 412 -7.85 -62.23 -36.20
C ARG A 412 -8.17 -60.89 -35.51
N GLU A 413 -7.16 -60.09 -35.16
CA GLU A 413 -6.34 -59.18 -36.00
C GLU A 413 -7.09 -57.95 -36.54
N HIS A 414 -6.64 -56.76 -36.11
CA HIS A 414 -6.22 -55.56 -36.88
C HIS A 414 -6.31 -54.32 -35.96
N ARG A 415 -5.22 -53.57 -35.70
CA ARG A 415 -4.74 -52.37 -36.45
C ARG A 415 -5.92 -51.42 -36.78
N ASN A 416 -5.95 -50.14 -36.41
CA ASN A 416 -4.95 -49.16 -35.98
C ASN A 416 -5.57 -48.23 -34.92
#